data_AF-A0A259CYB8-F1
#
_entry.id   AF-A0A259CYB8-F1
#
_cell.length_a   1.000
_cell.length_b   1.000
_cell.length_c   1.000
_cell.angle_alpha   90.00
_cell.angle_beta   90.00
_cell.angle_gamma   90.00
#
_symmetry.space_group_name_H-M   'P 1'
#
loop_
_entity.id
_entity.type
_entity.pdbx_description
1 polymer ?
#
loop_
_entity_poly.entity_id
_entity_poly.type
_entity_poly.pdbx_seq_one_letter_code
_entity_poly.pdbx_strand_id
1 'polypeptide(L)'
;MKKLLLTTVVLSALFSNIALATQTIQANVNGMVCAFCAQGIEKKMRGLSQTQDVYVNLKQRVVAVELKDGQTISNDKVKAIIKDAGYEVTSIEVIDQPVAHIKAELEAKQGAK
;
A
#
# COMPACT_ATOMS: atom_id res chain seq x y z
N MET A 1 44.12 -30.98 21.54
CA MET A 1 44.09 -29.52 21.78
C MET A 1 43.84 -28.81 20.47
N LYS A 2 42.80 -27.96 20.41
CA LYS A 2 42.53 -26.94 19.38
C LYS A 2 42.21 -27.57 18.01
N LYS A 3 41.00 -27.52 17.46
CA LYS A 3 40.07 -26.39 17.39
C LYS A 3 38.65 -26.96 17.20
N LEU A 4 38.04 -27.27 18.33
CA LEU A 4 36.60 -27.21 18.53
C LEU A 4 36.24 -25.71 18.47
N LEU A 5 35.33 -25.29 17.59
CA LEU A 5 34.75 -23.93 17.40
C LEU A 5 34.86 -23.48 15.94
N LEU A 6 33.92 -23.88 15.08
CA LEU A 6 33.59 -23.16 13.83
C LEU A 6 32.23 -23.56 13.23
N THR A 7 31.33 -24.15 14.03
CA THR A 7 30.03 -24.69 13.57
C THR A 7 28.82 -23.80 13.87
N THR A 8 28.98 -22.52 14.23
CA THR A 8 27.88 -21.70 14.78
C THR A 8 27.49 -20.43 14.00
N VAL A 9 27.88 -20.28 12.73
CA VAL A 9 27.52 -19.07 11.93
C VAL A 9 26.44 -19.34 10.86
N VAL A 10 25.89 -20.56 10.78
CA VAL A 10 24.89 -20.96 9.76
C VAL A 10 23.51 -21.23 10.38
N LEU A 11 23.06 -20.41 11.34
CA LEU A 11 21.71 -20.55 11.92
C LEU A 11 20.85 -19.27 11.91
N SER A 12 21.39 -18.13 11.48
CA SER A 12 20.66 -16.85 11.50
C SER A 12 20.07 -16.41 10.14
N ALA A 13 20.16 -17.23 9.09
CA ALA A 13 19.56 -16.94 7.77
C ALA A 13 18.17 -17.56 7.55
N LEU A 14 17.58 -18.17 8.58
CA LEU A 14 16.19 -18.66 8.57
C LEU A 14 15.21 -17.67 9.22
N PHE A 15 15.52 -16.37 9.26
CA PHE A 15 14.45 -15.37 9.31
C PHE A 15 13.76 -15.38 7.96
N SER A 16 12.94 -16.41 7.79
CA SER A 16 11.88 -16.50 6.81
C SER A 16 11.31 -15.11 6.63
N ASN A 17 11.43 -14.58 5.41
CA ASN A 17 10.51 -13.57 4.92
C ASN A 17 9.13 -14.20 4.97
N ILE A 18 8.47 -14.13 6.14
CA ILE A 18 7.03 -14.23 6.23
C ILE A 18 6.58 -12.95 5.54
N ALA A 19 6.42 -13.01 4.22
CA ALA A 19 5.63 -12.06 3.50
C ALA A 19 4.22 -12.22 4.06
N LEU A 20 3.90 -11.43 5.08
CA LEU A 20 2.53 -11.21 5.51
C LEU A 20 1.78 -10.80 4.25
N ALA A 21 0.88 -11.68 3.78
CA ALA A 21 0.04 -11.43 2.63
C ALA A 21 -1.00 -10.38 3.02
N THR A 22 -0.55 -9.14 3.08
CA THR A 22 -1.39 -7.97 3.29
C THR A 22 -2.04 -7.59 1.96
N GLN A 23 -3.33 -7.30 1.99
CA GLN A 23 -4.07 -6.90 0.80
C GLN A 23 -3.99 -5.38 0.66
N THR A 24 -3.53 -4.91 -0.50
CA THR A 24 -3.55 -3.50 -0.85
C THR A 24 -4.58 -3.25 -1.95
N ILE A 25 -5.48 -2.31 -1.70
CA ILE A 25 -6.42 -1.81 -2.70
C ILE A 25 -5.77 -0.64 -3.42
N GLN A 26 -5.49 -0.80 -4.70
CA GLN A 26 -5.04 0.26 -5.58
C GLN A 26 -6.23 0.81 -6.37
N ALA A 27 -6.61 2.06 -6.09
CA ALA A 27 -7.66 2.78 -6.79
C ALA A 27 -7.06 3.90 -7.65
N ASN A 28 -7.41 3.95 -8.93
CA ASN A 28 -7.13 5.11 -9.78
C ASN A 28 -8.26 6.14 -9.63
N VAL A 29 -7.90 7.39 -9.38
CA VAL A 29 -8.85 8.46 -9.03
C VAL A 29 -8.64 9.66 -9.94
N ASN A 30 -9.71 10.06 -10.63
CA ASN A 30 -9.79 11.30 -11.38
C ASN A 30 -10.30 12.46 -10.50
N GLY A 31 -9.85 13.67 -10.82
CA GLY A 31 -10.23 14.89 -10.11
C GLY A 31 -9.31 15.27 -8.94
N MET A 32 -8.29 14.46 -8.62
CA MET A 32 -7.21 14.88 -7.73
C MET A 32 -6.31 15.89 -8.46
N VAL A 33 -6.62 17.18 -8.29
CA VAL A 33 -5.89 18.28 -8.96
C VAL A 33 -4.91 19.01 -8.03
N CYS A 34 -4.96 18.75 -6.73
CA CYS A 34 -4.19 19.48 -5.73
C CYS A 34 -3.57 18.58 -4.66
N ALA A 35 -2.41 18.97 -4.11
CA ALA A 35 -1.74 18.20 -3.05
C ALA A 35 -2.61 18.09 -1.78
N PHE A 36 -3.36 19.14 -1.43
CA PHE A 36 -4.30 19.12 -0.32
C PHE A 36 -5.47 18.13 -0.53
N CYS A 37 -5.88 17.94 -1.79
CA CYS A 37 -6.93 17.02 -2.20
C CYS A 37 -6.49 15.57 -1.93
N ALA A 38 -5.26 15.25 -2.34
CA ALA A 38 -4.62 13.96 -2.09
C ALA A 38 -4.47 13.67 -0.58
N GLN A 39 -3.99 14.63 0.20
CA GLN A 39 -3.88 14.51 1.66
C GLN A 39 -5.24 14.30 2.35
N GLY A 40 -6.29 14.95 1.86
CA GLY A 40 -7.65 14.78 2.37
C GLY A 40 -8.15 13.34 2.19
N ILE A 41 -7.92 12.75 1.02
CA ILE A 41 -8.27 11.34 0.74
C ILE A 41 -7.44 10.40 1.60
N GLU A 42 -6.12 10.63 1.68
CA GLU A 42 -5.21 9.83 2.49
C GLU A 42 -5.69 9.76 3.95
N LYS A 43 -6.00 10.92 4.54
CA LYS A 43 -6.49 11.01 5.92
C LYS A 43 -7.84 10.31 6.12
N LYS A 44 -8.76 10.43 5.15
CA LYS A 44 -10.05 9.73 5.21
C LYS A 44 -9.88 8.22 5.16
N MET A 45 -9.04 7.71 4.26
CA MET A 45 -8.78 6.28 4.13
C MET A 45 -8.05 5.74 5.36
N ARG A 46 -7.06 6.48 5.88
CA ARG A 46 -6.31 6.10 7.08
C ARG A 46 -7.17 6.10 8.34
N GLY A 47 -8.29 6.83 8.34
CA GLY A 47 -9.28 6.84 9.42
C GLY A 47 -10.17 5.59 9.47
N LEU A 48 -10.14 4.73 8.44
CA LEU A 48 -10.92 3.50 8.44
C LEU A 48 -10.29 2.46 9.38
N SER A 49 -11.11 1.79 10.18
CA SER A 49 -10.65 0.75 11.12
C SER A 49 -9.94 -0.42 10.45
N GLN A 50 -10.25 -0.63 9.17
CA GLN A 50 -9.78 -1.73 8.32
C GLN A 50 -8.43 -1.42 7.65
N THR A 51 -8.00 -0.16 7.66
CA THR A 51 -6.80 0.30 6.96
C THR A 51 -5.57 0.20 7.86
N GLN A 52 -4.50 -0.38 7.32
CA GLN A 52 -3.18 -0.47 7.95
C GLN A 52 -2.28 0.69 7.52
N ASP A 53 -2.21 0.96 6.22
CA ASP A 53 -1.40 2.05 5.68
C ASP A 53 -2.06 2.64 4.42
N VAL A 54 -1.69 3.86 4.05
CA VAL A 54 -2.22 4.55 2.87
C VAL A 54 -1.11 5.31 2.17
N TYR A 55 -1.06 5.19 0.85
CA TYR A 55 -0.20 5.96 -0.01
C TYR A 55 -1.00 6.60 -1.13
N VAL A 56 -0.86 7.91 -1.30
CA VAL A 56 -1.52 8.64 -2.40
C VAL A 56 -0.48 9.25 -3.31
N ASN A 57 -0.63 9.00 -4.60
CA ASN A 57 0.24 9.49 -5.64
C ASN A 57 -0.51 10.41 -6.61
N LEU A 58 -0.30 11.72 -6.47
CA LEU A 58 -0.97 12.71 -7.30
C LEU A 58 -0.58 12.60 -8.79
N LYS A 59 0.70 12.37 -9.09
CA LYS A 59 1.20 12.33 -10.48
C LYS A 59 0.60 11.15 -11.26
N GLN A 60 0.56 9.98 -10.62
CA GLN A 60 0.03 8.76 -11.21
C GLN A 60 -1.49 8.65 -11.03
N ARG A 61 -2.11 9.55 -10.24
CA ARG A 61 -3.54 9.50 -9.88
C ARG A 61 -3.94 8.21 -9.18
N VAL A 62 -3.04 7.66 -8.38
CA VAL A 62 -3.22 6.38 -7.68
C VAL A 62 -3.39 6.60 -6.19
N VAL A 63 -4.34 5.90 -5.58
CA VAL A 63 -4.54 5.77 -4.13
C VAL A 63 -4.36 4.31 -3.78
N ALA A 64 -3.33 3.97 -3.02
CA ALA A 64 -3.07 2.63 -2.53
C ALA A 64 -3.40 2.57 -1.03
N VAL A 65 -4.26 1.63 -0.65
CA VAL A 65 -4.74 1.45 0.73
C VAL A 65 -4.41 0.04 1.16
N GLU A 66 -3.44 -0.10 2.07
CA GLU A 66 -3.12 -1.37 2.69
C GLU A 66 -4.18 -1.69 3.76
N LEU A 67 -4.69 -2.90 3.74
CA LEU A 67 -5.65 -3.40 4.70
C LEU A 67 -4.93 -4.14 5.83
N LYS A 68 -5.55 -4.17 7.01
CA LYS A 68 -5.06 -5.00 8.11
C LYS A 68 -5.28 -6.48 7.80
N ASP A 69 -4.43 -7.34 8.37
CA ASP A 69 -4.52 -8.79 8.20
C ASP A 69 -5.94 -9.32 8.47
N GLY A 70 -6.48 -10.07 7.51
CA GLY A 70 -7.81 -10.66 7.58
C GLY A 70 -8.98 -9.67 7.41
N GLN A 71 -8.72 -8.40 7.11
CA GLN A 71 -9.76 -7.42 6.80
C GLN A 71 -9.87 -7.19 5.29
N THR A 72 -11.11 -7.07 4.82
CA THR A 72 -11.43 -6.78 3.43
C THR A 72 -12.37 -5.60 3.35
N ILE A 73 -12.17 -4.75 2.33
CA ILE A 73 -13.09 -3.66 2.02
C ILE A 73 -13.66 -3.92 0.63
N SER A 74 -14.98 -3.88 0.49
CA SER A 74 -15.60 -3.98 -0.82
C SER A 74 -15.21 -2.80 -1.70
N ASN A 75 -14.92 -3.08 -2.97
CA ASN A 75 -14.61 -2.07 -3.97
C ASN A 75 -15.68 -0.97 -4.04
N ASP A 76 -16.96 -1.32 -3.87
CA ASP A 76 -18.08 -0.36 -3.83
C ASP A 76 -17.98 0.62 -2.65
N LYS A 77 -17.51 0.15 -1.49
CA LYS A 77 -17.33 1.00 -0.30
C LYS A 77 -16.19 1.98 -0.51
N VAL A 78 -15.07 1.54 -1.09
CA VAL A 78 -13.95 2.42 -1.47
C VAL A 78 -14.44 3.47 -2.47
N LYS A 79 -15.17 3.03 -3.50
CA LYS A 79 -15.73 3.91 -4.53
C LYS A 79 -16.70 4.94 -3.94
N ALA A 80 -17.58 4.52 -3.03
CA ALA A 80 -18.52 5.41 -2.35
C ALA A 80 -17.79 6.48 -1.53
N ILE A 81 -16.79 6.10 -0.72
CA ILE A 81 -16.02 7.05 0.10
C ILE A 81 -15.30 8.09 -0.77
N ILE A 82 -14.70 7.65 -1.88
CA ILE A 82 -14.01 8.54 -2.81
C ILE A 82 -15.00 9.47 -3.53
N LYS A 83 -16.16 8.93 -3.94
CA LYS A 83 -17.24 9.70 -4.57
C LYS A 83 -17.85 10.74 -3.63
N ASP A 84 -18.08 10.38 -2.37
CA ASP A 84 -18.56 11.29 -1.33
C ASP A 84 -17.53 12.38 -0.99
N ALA A 85 -16.25 12.12 -1.26
CA ALA A 85 -15.20 13.12 -1.17
C ALA A 85 -15.12 14.04 -2.42
N GLY A 86 -15.94 13.80 -3.44
CA GLY A 86 -16.02 14.61 -4.66
C GLY A 86 -15.13 14.16 -5.81
N TYR A 87 -14.63 12.92 -5.78
CA TYR A 87 -13.72 12.38 -6.80
C TYR A 87 -14.30 11.15 -7.50
N GLU A 88 -13.78 10.83 -8.67
CA GLU A 88 -14.26 9.70 -9.46
C GLU A 88 -13.22 8.58 -9.51
N VAL A 89 -13.63 7.35 -9.18
CA VAL A 89 -12.76 6.18 -9.28
C VAL A 89 -12.88 5.54 -10.66
N THR A 90 -11.76 5.45 -11.39
CA THR A 90 -11.71 4.88 -12.74
C THR A 90 -11.40 3.39 -12.76
N SER A 91 -10.55 2.92 -11.84
CA SER A 91 -10.24 1.50 -11.69
C SER A 91 -9.91 1.18 -10.24
N ILE A 92 -10.18 -0.07 -9.84
CA ILE A 92 -9.81 -0.61 -8.54
C ILE A 92 -9.20 -1.98 -8.77
N GLU A 93 -8.02 -2.20 -8.22
CA GLU A 93 -7.27 -3.45 -8.26
C GLU A 93 -6.91 -3.85 -6.84
N VAL A 94 -7.09 -5.13 -6.51
CA VAL A 94 -6.66 -5.69 -5.22
C VAL A 94 -5.37 -6.44 -5.46
N ILE A 95 -4.32 -6.07 -4.73
CA ILE A 95 -2.96 -6.58 -4.89
C ILE A 95 -2.55 -7.24 -3.57
N ASP A 96 -2.06 -8.47 -3.61
CA ASP A 96 -1.60 -9.22 -2.43
C ASP A 96 -0.15 -8.84 -2.04
N GLN A 97 0.17 -7.55 -2.06
CA GLN A 97 1.48 -7.01 -1.73
C GLN A 97 1.33 -5.78 -0.83
N PRO A 98 2.28 -5.52 0.09
CA PRO A 98 2.28 -4.32 0.92
C PRO A 98 2.42 -3.04 0.10
N VAL A 99 1.89 -1.94 0.64
CA VAL A 99 1.90 -0.64 -0.03
C VAL A 99 3.33 -0.16 -0.32
N ALA A 100 4.32 -0.64 0.43
CA ALA A 100 5.73 -0.36 0.21
C ALA A 100 6.21 -0.73 -1.21
N HIS A 101 5.77 -1.86 -1.77
CA HIS A 101 6.14 -2.24 -3.14
C HIS A 101 5.50 -1.33 -4.19
N ILE A 102 4.22 -1.00 -4.00
CA ILE A 102 3.47 -0.09 -4.88
C ILE A 102 4.10 1.30 -4.84
N LYS A 103 4.46 1.79 -3.65
CA LYS A 103 5.16 3.06 -3.49
C LYS A 103 6.49 3.06 -4.25
N ALA A 104 7.32 2.04 -4.05
CA ALA A 104 8.62 1.94 -4.73
C ALA A 104 8.47 1.90 -6.26
N GLU A 105 7.48 1.17 -6.79
CA GLU A 105 7.23 1.12 -8.23
C GLU A 105 6.74 2.47 -8.77
N LEU A 106 5.81 3.12 -8.07
CA LEU A 106 5.30 4.43 -8.49
C LEU A 106 6.37 5.53 -8.39
N GLU A 107 7.29 5.44 -7.43
CA GLU A 107 8.44 6.36 -7.32
C GLU A 107 9.47 6.13 -8.44
N ALA A 108 9.76 4.87 -8.80
CA ALA A 108 10.62 4.55 -9.93
C ALA A 108 10.05 5.12 -11.26
N LYS A 109 8.73 5.03 -11.44
CA LYS A 109 8.01 5.64 -12.58
C LYS A 109 8.04 7.18 -12.56
N GLN A 110 8.24 7.81 -11.40
CA GLN A 110 8.30 9.26 -11.25
C GLN A 110 9.72 9.85 -11.41
N GLY A 111 10.76 9.05 -11.16
CA GLY A 111 12.16 9.44 -11.26
C GLY A 111 12.77 9.27 -12.65
N ALA A 112 12.10 8.57 -13.56
CA ALA A 112 12.44 8.52 -14.98
C ALA A 112 12.12 9.87 -15.64
N LYS A 113 13.05 10.82 -15.50
CA LYS A 113 13.07 12.08 -16.24
C LYS A 113 14.10 11.98 -17.37
#